data_AF-A0A2M8QA75-F1
#
_entry.id   AF-A0A2M8QA75-F1
#
_cell.length_a   1.000
_cell.length_b   1.000
_cell.length_c   1.000
_cell.angle_alpha   90.00
_cell.angle_beta   90.00
_cell.angle_gamma   90.00
#
_symmetry.space_group_name_H-M   'P 1'
#
loop_
_entity.id
_entity.type
_entity.pdbx_description
1 polymer ?
#
loop_
_entity_poly.entity_id
_entity_poly.type
_entity_poly.pdbx_seq_one_letter_code
_entity_poly.pdbx_strand_id
1 'polypeptide(L)'
;MAASAITYKRHRYRTQQGKWRSGPIPYGLQPDSTGWFEPDPETYPILLWMLERRAESQGYHAIAKQLNQGIALADGQPREVPPTPGLIIYRRKPYLERQDPETGDIIRESRPMPSGTWTDSTVEKICKRVFDGVYAGVLRWGERYNKFDEDADGNLKEPVRVETGRPLIPESLLRRVQAVELAAQEGELATMSAFNSSLLSLRCGACGEAIHGYTSTKYKGEKKYCYRTYRCAGRGNKPGSCRMPMLSADEIERLVLEVLMQDIIERSRETLLEEINDAIARKRGELLSAIELAEEQLRELEERRQTTLDALTTQYKGVGAHPRRAGRAGRRCARRLRRGRGADPQVPAGDRDAG
;
A
#
# COMPACT_ATOMS: atom_id res chain seq x y z
N MET A 1 -18.21 27.36 3.91
CA MET A 1 -17.88 26.26 2.97
C MET A 1 -16.93 26.66 1.83
N ALA A 2 -16.84 27.93 1.43
CA ALA A 2 -15.95 28.35 0.32
C ALA A 2 -14.43 28.28 0.60
N ALA A 3 -13.98 28.51 1.85
CA ALA A 3 -12.54 28.52 2.19
C ALA A 3 -11.87 27.14 2.10
N SER A 4 -12.58 26.06 2.41
CA SER A 4 -12.04 24.69 2.30
C SER A 4 -11.88 24.23 0.84
N ALA A 5 -12.70 24.77 -0.07
CA ALA A 5 -12.69 24.46 -1.51
C ALA A 5 -11.44 24.97 -2.23
N ILE A 6 -11.13 26.26 -2.03
CA ILE A 6 -9.95 26.93 -2.58
C ILE A 6 -8.68 26.24 -2.07
N THR A 7 -8.70 25.80 -0.82
CA THR A 7 -7.61 25.08 -0.17
C THR A 7 -7.37 23.72 -0.84
N TYR A 8 -8.41 22.91 -1.08
CA TYR A 8 -8.29 21.62 -1.79
C TYR A 8 -7.68 21.77 -3.19
N LYS A 9 -8.26 22.64 -4.05
CA LYS A 9 -7.78 22.84 -5.42
C LYS A 9 -6.33 23.34 -5.45
N ARG A 10 -5.97 24.26 -4.54
CA ARG A 10 -4.60 24.78 -4.40
C ARG A 10 -3.60 23.70 -3.98
N HIS A 11 -3.97 22.83 -3.04
CA HIS A 11 -3.11 21.72 -2.63
C HIS A 11 -2.96 20.70 -3.77
N ARG A 12 -4.04 20.32 -4.44
CA ARG A 12 -4.02 19.43 -5.61
C ARG A 12 -3.09 19.95 -6.70
N TYR A 13 -3.28 21.21 -7.11
CA TYR A 13 -2.45 21.85 -8.14
C TYR A 13 -0.96 21.83 -7.77
N ARG A 14 -0.63 22.15 -6.51
CA ARG A 14 0.78 22.13 -6.07
C ARG A 14 1.37 20.73 -6.02
N THR A 15 0.58 19.73 -5.60
CA THR A 15 1.00 18.33 -5.65
C THR A 15 1.26 17.89 -7.08
N GLN A 16 0.41 18.28 -8.05
CA GLN A 16 0.63 18.00 -9.48
C GLN A 16 1.95 18.60 -10.00
N GLN A 17 2.39 19.72 -9.40
CA GLN A 17 3.69 20.33 -9.67
C GLN A 17 4.85 19.70 -8.87
N GLY A 18 4.63 18.57 -8.20
CA GLY A 18 5.62 17.88 -7.37
C GLY A 18 5.97 18.59 -6.06
N LYS A 19 5.19 19.60 -5.63
CA LYS A 19 5.49 20.39 -4.43
C LYS A 19 4.76 19.86 -3.21
N TRP A 20 5.51 19.42 -2.21
CA TRP A 20 5.02 19.03 -0.90
C TRP A 20 4.59 20.24 -0.06
N ARG A 21 3.41 20.15 0.56
CA ARG A 21 2.82 21.25 1.35
C ARG A 21 2.06 20.83 2.60
N SER A 22 1.67 19.56 2.73
CA SER A 22 0.82 19.13 3.83
C SER A 22 1.21 17.76 4.37
N GLY A 23 1.14 17.63 5.69
CA GLY A 23 1.42 16.39 6.41
C GLY A 23 2.61 16.51 7.36
N PRO A 24 2.88 15.46 8.13
CA PRO A 24 4.12 15.38 8.89
C PRO A 24 5.31 15.22 7.94
N ILE A 25 6.41 15.90 8.26
CA ILE A 25 7.69 15.74 7.56
C ILE A 25 8.17 14.29 7.77
N PRO A 26 8.53 13.54 6.71
CA PRO A 26 9.07 12.19 6.86
C PRO A 26 10.37 12.20 7.68
N TYR A 27 10.62 11.12 8.40
CA TYR A 27 11.83 10.99 9.24
C TYR A 27 13.09 11.01 8.38
N GLY A 28 14.16 11.66 8.84
CA GLY A 28 15.40 11.77 8.06
C GLY A 28 15.41 12.89 7.04
N LEU A 29 14.32 13.64 6.88
CA LEU A 29 14.20 14.68 5.86
C LEU A 29 13.84 16.03 6.47
N GLN A 30 14.19 17.10 5.77
CA GLN A 30 13.73 18.46 6.04
C GLN A 30 13.24 19.12 4.76
N PRO A 31 12.24 20.03 4.83
CA PRO A 31 11.72 20.71 3.65
C PRO A 31 12.79 21.64 3.05
N ASP A 32 12.94 21.59 1.73
CA ASP A 32 13.86 22.46 1.01
C ASP A 32 13.20 23.83 0.67
N SER A 33 13.94 24.71 -0.02
CA SER A 33 13.43 25.99 -0.51
C SER A 33 12.50 25.87 -1.73
N THR A 34 12.54 24.75 -2.45
CA THR A 34 11.78 24.52 -3.70
C THR A 34 10.38 23.96 -3.46
N GLY A 35 10.10 23.53 -2.23
CA GLY A 35 8.87 22.86 -1.83
C GLY A 35 8.94 21.34 -1.97
N TRP A 36 10.14 20.76 -2.00
CA TRP A 36 10.43 19.33 -1.84
C TRP A 36 11.16 19.09 -0.51
N PHE A 37 12.03 18.08 -0.46
CA PHE A 37 12.81 17.70 0.70
C PHE A 37 14.28 17.57 0.35
N GLU A 38 15.10 17.74 1.38
CA GLU A 38 16.52 17.41 1.41
C GLU A 38 16.83 16.53 2.64
N PRO A 39 17.94 15.77 2.63
CA PRO A 39 18.40 15.02 3.79
C PRO A 39 18.62 15.92 5.01
N ASP A 40 18.01 15.57 6.15
CA ASP A 40 18.28 16.22 7.43
C ASP A 40 19.62 15.72 8.00
N PRO A 41 20.64 16.56 8.20
CA PRO A 41 21.96 16.13 8.67
C PRO A 41 21.93 15.33 9.98
N GLU A 42 20.98 15.60 10.87
CA GLU A 42 20.90 14.91 12.16
C GLU A 42 20.19 13.56 12.06
N THR A 43 19.09 13.49 11.31
CA THR A 43 18.21 12.31 11.32
C THR A 43 18.36 11.41 10.09
N TYR A 44 18.92 11.92 8.99
CA TYR A 44 19.13 11.15 7.77
C TYR A 44 20.13 9.99 7.94
N PRO A 45 21.26 10.15 8.65
CA PRO A 45 22.17 9.02 8.89
C PRO A 45 21.49 7.90 9.70
N ILE A 46 20.61 8.25 10.63
CA ILE A 46 19.82 7.29 11.41
C ILE A 46 18.84 6.55 10.48
N LEU A 47 18.18 7.26 9.56
CA LEU A 47 17.33 6.65 8.55
C LEU A 47 18.10 5.62 7.71
N LEU A 48 19.28 5.98 7.19
CA LEU A 48 20.12 5.06 6.42
C LEU A 48 20.52 3.85 7.26
N TRP A 49 20.95 4.06 8.50
CA TRP A 49 21.29 2.98 9.42
C TRP A 49 20.13 2.00 9.60
N MET A 50 18.90 2.48 9.80
CA MET A 50 17.73 1.59 9.93
C MET A 50 17.49 0.76 8.66
N LEU A 51 17.65 1.38 7.49
CA LEU A 51 17.42 0.72 6.21
C LEU A 51 18.50 -0.30 5.88
N GLU A 52 19.74 -0.04 6.25
CA GLU A 52 20.82 -1.02 6.12
C GLU A 52 20.53 -2.26 6.98
N ARG A 53 20.15 -2.08 8.25
CA ARG A 53 19.76 -3.20 9.11
C ARG A 53 18.57 -3.97 8.52
N ARG A 54 17.62 -3.26 7.92
CA ARG A 54 16.48 -3.92 7.26
C ARG A 54 16.92 -4.69 6.00
N ALA A 55 17.82 -4.12 5.21
CA ALA A 55 18.42 -4.77 4.05
C ALA A 55 19.28 -6.00 4.42
N GLU A 56 19.75 -6.09 5.67
CA GLU A 56 20.38 -7.28 6.27
C GLU A 56 19.35 -8.27 6.84
N SER A 57 18.08 -8.16 6.45
CA SER A 57 16.97 -9.02 6.88
C SER A 57 16.66 -8.98 8.38
N GLN A 58 17.10 -7.94 9.10
CA GLN A 58 16.69 -7.78 10.50
C GLN A 58 15.19 -7.43 10.60
N GLY A 59 14.52 -8.00 11.59
CA GLY A 59 13.11 -7.69 11.87
C GLY A 59 12.94 -6.33 12.55
N TYR A 60 11.78 -5.69 12.36
CA TYR A 60 11.52 -4.34 12.89
C TYR A 60 11.67 -4.25 14.42
N HIS A 61 11.29 -5.30 15.16
CA HIS A 61 11.49 -5.36 16.61
C HIS A 61 12.97 -5.35 17.00
N ALA A 62 13.82 -6.07 16.27
CA ALA A 62 15.26 -6.11 16.54
C ALA A 62 15.91 -4.75 16.27
N ILE A 63 15.48 -4.06 15.20
CA ILE A 63 15.93 -2.71 14.87
C ILE A 63 15.48 -1.72 15.96
N ALA A 64 14.20 -1.74 16.35
CA ALA A 64 13.67 -0.88 17.40
C ALA A 64 14.39 -1.09 18.74
N LYS A 65 14.70 -2.34 19.10
CA LYS A 65 15.47 -2.67 20.31
C LYS A 65 16.88 -2.06 20.26
N GLN A 66 17.58 -2.16 19.13
CA GLN A 66 18.91 -1.57 18.97
C GLN A 66 18.86 -0.04 19.06
N LEU A 67 17.88 0.61 18.43
CA LEU A 67 17.69 2.06 18.55
C LEU A 67 17.50 2.49 20.01
N ASN A 68 16.68 1.75 20.78
CA ASN A 68 16.45 2.04 22.20
C ASN A 68 17.66 1.74 23.10
N GLN A 69 18.55 0.84 22.69
CA GLN A 69 19.82 0.56 23.39
C GLN A 69 20.91 1.58 23.08
N GLY A 70 20.69 2.42 22.06
CA GLY A 70 21.64 3.38 21.55
C GLY A 70 22.46 2.81 20.40
N ILE A 71 22.65 3.62 19.37
CA ILE A 71 23.42 3.28 18.17
C ILE A 71 24.63 4.21 18.06
N ALA A 72 25.70 3.71 17.42
CA ALA A 72 26.83 4.52 16.99
C ALA A 72 26.77 4.60 15.47
N LEU A 73 26.79 5.82 14.91
CA LEU A 73 26.67 6.04 13.47
C LEU A 73 28.03 5.92 12.77
N ALA A 74 29.13 6.10 13.51
CA ALA A 74 30.49 5.86 13.05
C ALA A 74 31.31 5.14 14.13
N ASP A 75 32.38 4.46 13.70
CA ASP A 75 33.29 3.77 14.60
C ASP A 75 33.92 4.74 15.61
N GLY A 76 33.81 4.41 16.89
CA GLY A 76 34.32 5.24 17.99
C GLY A 76 33.38 6.33 18.50
N GLN A 77 32.19 6.52 17.91
CA GLN A 77 31.18 7.43 18.46
C GLN A 77 30.45 6.83 19.67
N PRO A 78 30.01 7.66 20.64
CA PRO A 78 29.18 7.20 21.74
C PRO A 78 27.86 6.64 21.22
N ARG A 79 27.35 5.59 21.89
CA ARG A 79 26.02 5.06 21.59
C ARG A 79 24.97 5.99 22.17
N GLU A 80 24.17 6.57 21.30
CA GLU A 80 23.10 7.48 21.68
C GLU A 80 21.76 6.95 21.19
N VAL A 81 20.70 7.19 21.97
CA VAL A 81 19.33 6.83 21.57
C VAL A 81 18.82 7.93 20.64
N PRO A 82 18.60 7.62 19.35
CA PRO A 82 18.18 8.62 18.39
C PRO A 82 16.74 9.09 18.69
N PRO A 83 16.41 10.36 18.40
CA PRO A 83 15.08 10.88 18.65
C PRO A 83 14.04 10.23 17.74
N THR A 84 12.89 9.84 18.31
CA THR A 84 11.76 9.32 17.53
C THR A 84 11.06 10.43 16.73
N PRO A 85 10.32 10.10 15.65
CA PRO A 85 9.52 11.08 14.91
C PRO A 85 8.57 11.88 15.82
N GLY A 86 7.93 11.21 16.78
CA GLY A 86 7.03 11.85 17.75
C GLY A 86 7.75 12.86 18.65
N LEU A 87 8.96 12.52 19.12
CA LEU A 87 9.77 13.42 19.93
C LEU A 87 10.25 14.64 19.13
N ILE A 88 10.61 14.47 17.86
CA ILE A 88 10.98 15.58 16.97
C ILE A 88 9.79 16.53 16.78
N ILE A 89 8.58 15.99 16.52
CA ILE A 89 7.36 16.79 16.38
C ILE A 89 7.06 17.56 17.67
N TYR A 90 7.20 16.90 18.83
CA TYR A 90 7.03 17.53 20.14
C TYR A 90 8.02 18.67 20.38
N ARG A 91 9.32 18.46 20.10
CA ARG A 91 10.37 19.49 20.22
C ARG A 91 10.07 20.73 19.36
N ARG A 92 9.52 20.54 18.16
CA ARG A 92 9.13 21.63 17.25
C ARG A 92 7.88 22.39 17.71
N LYS A 93 6.88 21.68 18.24
CA LYS A 93 5.62 22.28 18.72
C LYS A 93 5.17 21.61 20.05
N PRO A 94 5.70 22.07 21.19
CA PRO A 94 5.43 21.47 22.50
C PRO A 94 4.08 21.89 23.10
N TYR A 95 3.39 22.85 22.48
CA TYR A 95 2.10 23.37 22.94
C TYR A 95 1.01 23.22 21.86
N LEU A 96 -0.24 23.07 22.30
CA LEU A 96 -1.45 23.22 21.51
C LEU A 96 -1.92 24.66 21.64
N GLU A 97 -2.24 25.29 20.52
CA GLU A 97 -2.86 26.61 20.49
C GLU A 97 -4.35 26.40 20.27
N ARG A 98 -5.15 26.89 21.20
CA ARG A 98 -6.60 26.91 21.11
C ARG A 98 -7.06 28.35 21.29
N GLN A 99 -8.02 28.78 20.48
CA GLN A 99 -8.65 30.07 20.69
C GLN A 99 -9.75 29.92 21.74
N ASP A 100 -9.75 30.80 22.74
CA ASP A 100 -10.84 30.93 23.68
C ASP A 100 -12.09 31.41 22.93
N PRO A 101 -13.21 30.68 23.00
CA PRO A 101 -14.44 31.04 22.29
C PRO A 101 -15.12 32.30 22.85
N GLU A 102 -14.85 32.71 24.10
CA GLU A 102 -15.47 33.86 24.74
C GLU A 102 -14.60 35.12 24.64
N THR A 103 -13.30 35.00 24.90
CA THR A 103 -12.39 36.17 24.90
C THR A 103 -11.66 36.36 23.57
N GLY A 104 -11.61 35.32 22.72
CA GLY A 104 -10.84 35.33 21.48
C GLY A 104 -9.33 35.18 21.67
N ASP A 105 -8.86 35.06 22.92
CA ASP A 105 -7.44 34.93 23.26
C ASP A 105 -6.87 33.57 22.83
N ILE A 106 -5.56 33.52 22.57
CA ILE A 106 -4.87 32.27 22.25
C ILE A 106 -4.38 31.61 23.54
N ILE A 107 -5.04 30.52 23.93
CA ILE A 107 -4.64 29.65 25.02
C ILE A 107 -3.57 28.67 24.52
N ARG A 108 -2.44 28.61 25.22
CA ARG A 108 -1.35 27.65 24.97
C ARG A 108 -1.35 26.54 26.02
N GLU A 109 -1.85 25.38 25.65
CA GLU A 109 -1.84 24.19 26.50
C GLU A 109 -0.60 23.34 26.20
N SER A 110 0.07 22.80 27.22
CA SER A 110 1.20 21.90 26.99
C SER A 110 0.74 20.57 26.41
N ARG A 111 1.49 20.05 25.45
CA ARG A 111 1.25 18.69 24.92
C ARG A 111 1.80 17.65 25.89
N PRO A 112 1.18 16.47 25.99
CA PRO A 112 1.81 15.36 26.70
C PRO A 112 3.12 14.98 25.99
N MET A 113 4.20 14.86 26.76
CA MET A 113 5.49 14.46 26.22
C MET A 113 5.40 13.00 25.74
N PRO A 114 5.80 12.70 24.49
CA PRO A 114 5.86 11.32 24.01
C PRO A 114 6.95 10.54 24.74
N SER A 115 6.78 9.22 24.87
CA SER A 115 7.72 8.35 25.59
C SER A 115 9.16 8.38 25.07
N GLY A 116 9.36 8.83 23.82
CA GLY A 116 10.67 8.85 23.17
C GLY A 116 11.20 7.47 22.79
N THR A 117 10.42 6.41 23.00
CA THR A 117 10.82 5.02 22.72
C THR A 117 10.48 4.60 21.29
N TRP A 118 11.44 3.95 20.62
CA TRP A 118 11.21 3.34 19.32
C TRP A 118 10.36 2.09 19.46
N THR A 119 9.25 2.07 18.72
CA THR A 119 8.40 0.88 18.57
C THR A 119 8.65 0.23 17.21
N ASP A 120 8.46 -1.08 17.14
CA ASP A 120 8.50 -1.85 15.89
C ASP A 120 7.58 -1.26 14.81
N SER A 121 6.36 -0.85 15.18
CA SER A 121 5.41 -0.19 14.28
C SER A 121 5.94 1.13 13.70
N THR A 122 6.74 1.88 14.47
CA THR A 122 7.34 3.12 13.97
C THR A 122 8.41 2.83 12.93
N VAL A 123 9.28 1.86 13.21
CA VAL A 123 10.32 1.40 12.27
C VAL A 123 9.68 0.84 11.00
N GLU A 124 8.68 -0.05 11.13
CA GLU A 124 7.92 -0.62 10.02
C GLU A 124 7.33 0.47 9.12
N LYS A 125 6.66 1.48 9.70
CA LYS A 125 6.06 2.58 8.93
C LYS A 125 7.10 3.39 8.16
N ILE A 126 8.33 3.50 8.66
CA ILE A 126 9.41 4.20 7.96
C ILE A 126 9.93 3.31 6.84
N CYS A 127 10.33 2.07 7.12
CA CYS A 127 10.85 1.11 6.14
C CYS A 127 9.87 0.86 4.99
N LYS A 128 8.56 0.73 5.26
CA LYS A 128 7.56 0.49 4.21
C LYS A 128 7.27 1.70 3.32
N ARG A 129 7.51 2.92 3.81
CA ARG A 129 7.32 4.14 3.00
C ARG A 129 8.48 4.47 2.08
N VAL A 130 9.57 3.70 2.18
CA VAL A 130 10.81 4.00 1.49
C VAL A 130 10.72 3.72 -0.01
N PHE A 131 10.05 2.63 -0.40
CA PHE A 131 9.85 2.27 -1.81
C PHE A 131 8.62 2.95 -2.42
N ASP A 132 7.64 3.33 -1.60
CA ASP A 132 6.39 3.91 -2.08
C ASP A 132 6.06 5.24 -1.40
N GLY A 133 6.86 6.26 -1.72
CA GLY A 133 6.64 7.59 -1.19
C GLY A 133 7.80 8.54 -1.42
N VAL A 134 7.87 9.56 -0.55
CA VAL A 134 8.77 10.71 -0.70
C VAL A 134 10.24 10.28 -0.82
N TYR A 135 10.65 9.22 -0.13
CA TYR A 135 12.01 8.70 -0.17
C TYR A 135 12.43 8.18 -1.55
N ALA A 136 11.51 7.55 -2.28
CA ALA A 136 11.69 7.09 -3.66
C ALA A 136 11.45 8.21 -4.70
N GLY A 137 11.18 9.45 -4.27
CA GLY A 137 10.82 10.53 -5.19
C GLY A 137 9.37 10.47 -5.66
N VAL A 138 8.47 9.80 -4.93
CA VAL A 138 7.05 9.70 -5.27
C VAL A 138 6.23 10.55 -4.29
N LEU A 139 5.51 11.54 -4.80
CA LEU A 139 4.57 12.34 -4.02
C LEU A 139 3.16 11.77 -4.13
N ARG A 140 2.59 11.40 -2.99
CA ARG A 140 1.20 10.92 -2.86
C ARG A 140 0.39 11.92 -2.04
N TRP A 141 -0.79 12.29 -2.54
CA TRP A 141 -1.70 13.21 -1.86
C TRP A 141 -3.15 12.79 -2.06
N GLY A 142 -3.98 12.95 -1.04
CA GLY A 142 -5.41 12.62 -1.12
C GLY A 142 -5.78 11.15 -0.91
N GLU A 143 -4.81 10.26 -0.65
CA GLU A 143 -5.07 8.82 -0.38
C GLU A 143 -5.58 8.52 1.03
N ARG A 144 -5.43 9.46 1.97
CA ARG A 144 -5.94 9.32 3.34
C ARG A 144 -7.30 9.97 3.46
N TYR A 145 -8.11 9.44 4.38
CA TYR A 145 -9.48 9.88 4.66
C TYR A 145 -9.60 11.40 4.63
N ASN A 146 -10.24 11.90 3.57
CA ASN A 146 -10.70 13.27 3.52
C ASN A 146 -11.97 13.33 4.36
N LYS A 147 -12.13 14.38 5.17
CA LYS A 147 -13.36 14.59 5.95
C LYS A 147 -14.63 14.59 5.07
N PHE A 148 -14.48 14.85 3.77
CA PHE A 148 -15.53 14.86 2.76
C PHE A 148 -15.02 14.19 1.49
N ASP A 149 -15.83 13.35 0.88
CA ASP A 149 -15.50 12.64 -0.37
C ASP A 149 -15.55 13.56 -1.59
N GLU A 150 -16.41 14.57 -1.57
CA GLU A 150 -16.58 15.52 -2.66
C GLU A 150 -15.84 16.84 -2.43
N ASP A 151 -15.43 17.47 -3.52
CA ASP A 151 -15.01 18.87 -3.56
C ASP A 151 -16.22 19.82 -3.55
N ALA A 152 -15.97 21.12 -3.62
CA ALA A 152 -17.05 22.10 -3.54
C ALA A 152 -17.89 22.23 -4.82
N ASP A 153 -17.44 21.62 -5.91
CA ASP A 153 -18.18 21.56 -7.16
C ASP A 153 -19.00 20.25 -7.25
N GLY A 154 -18.94 19.39 -6.22
CA GLY A 154 -19.61 18.08 -6.19
C GLY A 154 -18.82 16.96 -6.88
N ASN A 155 -17.55 17.20 -7.25
CA ASN A 155 -16.72 16.15 -7.84
C ASN A 155 -16.05 15.32 -6.75
N LEU A 156 -15.94 14.01 -6.97
CA LEU A 156 -15.19 13.13 -6.08
C LEU A 156 -13.71 13.53 -6.03
N LYS A 157 -13.16 13.58 -4.82
CA LYS A 157 -11.73 13.89 -4.62
C LYS A 157 -10.89 12.70 -5.03
N GLU A 158 -10.11 12.91 -6.08
CA GLU A 158 -9.17 11.89 -6.56
C GLU A 158 -7.81 12.03 -5.87
N PRO A 159 -7.18 10.90 -5.50
CA PRO A 159 -5.79 10.90 -5.07
C PRO A 159 -4.87 11.29 -6.24
N VAL A 160 -3.78 11.96 -5.91
CA VAL A 160 -2.75 12.39 -6.87
C VAL A 160 -1.44 11.71 -6.51
N ARG A 161 -0.89 10.99 -7.47
CA ARG A 161 0.45 10.40 -7.43
C ARG A 161 1.32 11.06 -8.49
N VAL A 162 2.47 11.59 -8.10
CA VAL A 162 3.44 12.25 -9.00
C VAL A 162 4.83 11.69 -8.73
N GLU A 163 5.50 11.25 -9.78
CA GLU A 163 6.92 10.88 -9.72
C GLU A 163 7.74 12.15 -9.97
N THR A 164 8.49 12.58 -8.97
CA THR A 164 9.24 13.85 -9.01
C THR A 164 10.62 13.69 -9.65
N GLY A 165 11.07 12.45 -9.88
CA GLY A 165 12.41 12.14 -10.38
C GLY A 165 13.54 12.50 -9.41
N ARG A 166 13.20 12.76 -8.13
CA ARG A 166 14.15 13.18 -7.08
C ARG A 166 14.15 12.17 -5.92
N PRO A 167 14.67 10.94 -6.14
CA PRO A 167 14.84 9.99 -5.06
C PRO A 167 15.85 10.53 -4.04
N LEU A 168 15.54 10.35 -2.77
CA LEU A 168 16.36 10.83 -1.67
C LEU A 168 17.27 9.74 -1.11
N ILE A 169 16.97 8.47 -1.39
CA ILE A 169 17.71 7.31 -0.92
C ILE A 169 18.43 6.66 -2.10
N PRO A 170 19.68 6.18 -1.92
CA PRO A 170 20.41 5.48 -2.98
C PRO A 170 19.62 4.28 -3.52
N GLU A 171 19.57 4.16 -4.86
CA GLU A 171 18.85 3.11 -5.57
C GLU A 171 19.28 1.69 -5.14
N SER A 172 20.58 1.48 -4.89
CA SER A 172 21.10 0.18 -4.44
C SER A 172 20.55 -0.23 -3.07
N LEU A 173 20.39 0.72 -2.14
CA LEU A 173 19.81 0.47 -0.83
C LEU A 173 18.30 0.23 -0.94
N LEU A 174 17.60 1.03 -1.77
CA LEU A 174 16.19 0.87 -2.05
C LEU A 174 15.86 -0.54 -2.54
N ARG A 175 16.59 -1.03 -3.56
CA ARG A 175 16.38 -2.39 -4.11
C ARG A 175 16.61 -3.48 -3.08
N ARG A 176 17.66 -3.37 -2.26
CA ARG A 176 17.96 -4.35 -1.21
C ARG A 176 16.86 -4.42 -0.16
N VAL A 177 16.36 -3.27 0.30
CA VAL A 177 15.24 -3.22 1.25
C VAL A 177 13.97 -3.76 0.61
N GLN A 178 13.67 -3.38 -0.64
CA GLN A 178 12.49 -3.86 -1.36
C GLN A 178 12.48 -5.38 -1.52
N ALA A 179 13.63 -5.99 -1.84
CA ALA A 179 13.74 -7.44 -1.94
C ALA A 179 13.35 -8.14 -0.62
N VAL A 180 13.82 -7.63 0.52
CA VAL A 180 13.48 -8.17 1.84
C VAL A 180 12.00 -7.94 2.19
N GLU A 181 11.43 -6.79 1.82
CA GLU A 181 10.02 -6.47 2.06
C GLU A 181 9.06 -7.32 1.22
N LEU A 182 9.38 -7.56 -0.06
CA LEU A 182 8.59 -8.42 -0.94
C LEU A 182 8.66 -9.89 -0.50
N ALA A 183 9.86 -10.40 -0.18
CA ALA A 183 10.02 -11.75 0.36
C ALA A 183 9.24 -11.96 1.68
N ALA A 184 9.12 -10.92 2.51
CA ALA A 184 8.30 -10.96 3.71
C ALA A 184 6.79 -10.96 3.40
N GLN A 185 6.34 -10.29 2.33
CA GLN A 185 4.93 -10.26 1.90
C GLN A 185 4.47 -11.56 1.23
N GLU A 186 5.35 -12.19 0.44
CA GLU A 186 5.07 -13.47 -0.25
C GLU A 186 5.01 -14.68 0.70
N GLY A 187 5.19 -14.44 2.02
CA GLY A 187 4.96 -15.44 3.06
C GLY A 187 6.19 -16.25 3.45
N GLU A 188 7.37 -15.91 2.94
CA GLU A 188 8.60 -16.67 3.20
C GLU A 188 9.33 -16.23 4.47
N LEU A 189 9.06 -15.01 4.98
CA LEU A 189 9.69 -14.49 6.19
C LEU A 189 8.67 -13.87 7.15
N ALA A 190 7.64 -14.64 7.52
CA ALA A 190 6.96 -14.38 8.78
C ALA A 190 7.97 -14.55 9.92
N THR A 191 8.06 -13.56 10.80
CA THR A 191 8.82 -13.54 12.06
C THR A 191 8.67 -14.85 12.84
N MET A 192 9.48 -15.85 12.51
CA MET A 192 9.67 -17.02 13.33
C MET A 192 11.00 -16.80 14.03
N SER A 193 10.98 -16.75 15.37
CA SER A 193 12.19 -17.02 16.14
C SER A 193 12.89 -18.24 15.52
N ALA A 194 14.22 -18.27 15.45
CA ALA A 194 14.97 -19.45 14.98
C ALA A 194 14.53 -20.76 15.67
N PHE A 195 13.87 -20.64 16.83
CA PHE A 195 13.28 -21.73 17.60
C PHE A 195 11.93 -22.25 17.07
N ASN A 196 11.15 -21.41 16.39
CA ASN A 196 9.85 -21.75 15.82
C ASN A 196 9.86 -21.80 14.29
N SER A 197 10.96 -21.42 13.63
CA SER A 197 11.10 -21.52 12.18
C SER A 197 11.00 -22.97 11.76
N SER A 198 10.01 -23.26 10.92
CA SER A 198 9.87 -24.53 10.23
C SER A 198 10.35 -24.30 8.80
N LEU A 199 11.29 -25.12 8.34
CA LEU A 199 11.99 -24.90 7.07
C LEU A 199 11.07 -25.11 5.85
N LEU A 200 10.05 -25.94 5.99
CA LEU A 200 9.25 -26.46 4.87
C LEU A 200 7.83 -25.89 4.86
N SER A 201 7.32 -25.61 3.66
CA SER A 201 5.90 -25.38 3.40
C SER A 201 5.33 -26.62 2.73
N LEU A 202 4.52 -27.39 3.46
CA LEU A 202 4.05 -28.72 3.03
C LEU A 202 2.54 -28.74 2.80
N ARG A 203 2.07 -29.63 1.94
CA ARG A 203 0.65 -29.97 1.79
C ARG A 203 0.38 -31.39 2.23
N CYS A 204 -0.78 -31.60 2.84
CA CYS A 204 -1.17 -32.91 3.35
C CYS A 204 -1.61 -33.82 2.20
N GLY A 205 -0.89 -34.91 1.96
CA GLY A 205 -1.27 -35.91 0.96
C GLY A 205 -2.60 -36.62 1.21
N ALA A 206 -3.14 -36.56 2.44
CA ALA A 206 -4.41 -37.21 2.79
C ALA A 206 -5.64 -36.31 2.60
N CYS A 207 -5.52 -35.00 2.77
CA CYS A 207 -6.67 -34.07 2.71
C CYS A 207 -6.44 -32.81 1.88
N GLY A 208 -5.25 -32.64 1.28
CA GLY A 208 -4.88 -31.49 0.45
C GLY A 208 -4.58 -30.19 1.22
N GLU A 209 -5.04 -30.08 2.47
CA GLU A 209 -4.84 -28.90 3.32
C GLU A 209 -3.36 -28.62 3.63
N ALA A 210 -3.05 -27.36 3.94
CA ALA A 210 -1.71 -26.93 4.31
C ALA A 210 -1.22 -27.62 5.60
N ILE A 211 0.07 -27.96 5.65
CA ILE A 211 0.77 -28.42 6.85
C ILE A 211 1.68 -27.27 7.31
N HIS A 212 1.56 -26.89 8.58
CA HIS A 212 2.31 -25.79 9.17
C HIS A 212 3.17 -26.26 10.34
N GLY A 213 4.22 -25.49 10.63
CA GLY A 213 5.04 -25.64 11.82
C GLY A 213 4.26 -25.43 13.11
N TYR A 214 4.42 -26.34 14.07
CA TYR A 214 3.78 -26.31 15.38
C TYR A 214 4.79 -26.70 16.46
N THR A 215 5.04 -25.78 17.39
CA THR A 215 5.90 -26.02 18.54
C THR A 215 5.07 -26.28 19.79
N SER A 216 5.18 -27.48 20.34
CA SER A 216 4.57 -27.80 21.64
C SER A 216 5.60 -27.64 22.76
N THR A 217 5.20 -26.96 23.84
CA THR A 217 6.04 -26.81 25.04
C THR A 217 5.43 -27.65 26.17
N LYS A 218 6.24 -28.48 26.82
CA LYS A 218 5.89 -29.26 28.01
C LYS A 218 6.83 -28.92 29.16
N TYR A 219 6.27 -28.75 30.35
CA TYR A 219 7.04 -28.52 31.57
C TYR A 219 7.06 -29.80 32.39
N LYS A 220 8.24 -30.20 32.87
CA LYS A 220 8.41 -31.30 33.83
C LYS A 220 9.28 -30.81 34.98
N GLY A 221 8.63 -30.36 36.06
CA GLY A 221 9.28 -29.59 37.12
C GLY A 221 9.75 -28.23 36.58
N GLU A 222 10.99 -27.86 36.89
CA GLU A 222 11.63 -26.63 36.37
C GLU A 222 12.12 -26.75 34.92
N LYS A 223 12.17 -27.97 34.36
CA LYS A 223 12.69 -28.20 33.01
C LYS A 223 11.60 -27.96 31.96
N LYS A 224 11.94 -27.13 30.97
CA LYS A 224 11.12 -26.83 29.79
C LYS A 224 11.58 -27.71 28.62
N TYR A 225 10.67 -28.52 28.08
CA TYR A 225 10.87 -29.33 26.88
C TYR A 225 10.05 -28.74 25.74
N CYS A 226 10.67 -28.55 24.59
CA CYS A 226 9.99 -28.05 23.40
C CYS A 226 10.14 -29.07 22.28
N TYR A 227 9.04 -29.38 21.61
CA TYR A 227 8.99 -30.31 20.49
C TYR A 227 8.45 -29.57 19.27
N ARG A 228 9.25 -29.55 18.20
CA ARG A 228 8.89 -28.93 16.93
C ARG A 228 8.34 -30.01 16.00
N THR A 229 7.14 -29.77 15.50
CA THR A 229 6.39 -30.75 14.70
C THR A 229 5.66 -30.06 13.56
N TYR A 230 5.39 -30.78 12.48
CA TYR A 230 4.50 -30.32 11.42
C TYR A 230 3.09 -30.87 11.65
N ARG A 231 2.10 -29.96 11.63
CA ARG A 231 0.69 -30.27 11.87
C ARG A 231 -0.16 -29.88 10.67
N CYS A 232 -1.00 -30.81 10.23
CA CYS A 232 -2.01 -30.55 9.20
C CYS A 232 -3.09 -29.57 9.68
N ALA A 233 -3.36 -28.53 8.89
CA ALA A 233 -4.40 -27.53 9.15
C ALA A 233 -5.80 -28.16 9.18
N GLY A 234 -6.10 -29.13 8.31
CA GLY A 234 -7.37 -29.88 8.34
C GLY A 234 -7.62 -30.52 9.70
N ARG A 235 -6.62 -31.19 10.26
CA ARG A 235 -6.68 -31.79 11.62
C ARG A 235 -6.79 -30.73 12.73
N GLY A 236 -6.17 -29.57 12.55
CA GLY A 236 -6.20 -28.46 13.49
C GLY A 236 -7.55 -27.76 13.57
N ASN A 237 -8.08 -27.39 12.41
CA ASN A 237 -9.27 -26.54 12.27
C ASN A 237 -10.57 -27.37 12.29
N LYS A 238 -10.54 -28.62 11.84
CA LYS A 238 -11.70 -29.51 11.76
C LYS A 238 -11.36 -30.86 12.41
N PRO A 239 -11.57 -31.00 13.73
CA PRO A 239 -11.28 -32.24 14.46
C PRO A 239 -11.94 -33.45 13.77
N GLY A 240 -11.16 -34.46 13.42
CA GLY A 240 -11.63 -35.67 12.75
C GLY A 240 -11.60 -35.66 11.20
N SER A 241 -11.41 -34.51 10.56
CA SER A 241 -11.38 -34.40 9.09
C SER A 241 -10.12 -34.97 8.43
N CYS A 242 -9.01 -35.02 9.16
CA CYS A 242 -7.74 -35.54 8.67
C CYS A 242 -7.06 -36.39 9.75
N ARG A 243 -6.64 -37.60 9.36
CA ARG A 243 -5.96 -38.57 10.24
C ARG A 243 -4.43 -38.52 10.15
N MET A 244 -3.88 -37.58 9.39
CA MET A 244 -2.43 -37.41 9.25
C MET A 244 -1.77 -37.23 10.64
N PRO A 245 -0.75 -38.03 11.00
CA PRO A 245 0.00 -37.85 12.25
C PRO A 245 0.73 -36.50 12.27
N MET A 246 1.06 -36.03 13.47
CA MET A 246 2.00 -34.90 13.59
C MET A 246 3.40 -35.44 13.29
N LEU A 247 4.10 -34.79 12.38
CA LEU A 247 5.41 -35.24 11.92
C LEU A 247 6.49 -34.52 12.73
N SER A 248 7.56 -35.22 13.11
CA SER A 248 8.71 -34.56 13.75
C SER A 248 9.36 -33.61 12.74
N ALA A 249 9.56 -32.34 13.13
CA ALA A 249 10.18 -31.38 12.23
C ALA A 249 11.62 -31.79 11.89
N ASP A 250 12.36 -32.29 12.87
CA ASP A 250 13.77 -32.64 12.69
C ASP A 250 13.95 -33.87 11.78
N GLU A 251 13.00 -34.80 11.79
CA GLU A 251 13.05 -35.99 10.92
C GLU A 251 12.71 -35.63 9.48
N ILE A 252 11.62 -34.87 9.26
CA ILE A 252 11.19 -34.55 7.89
C ILE A 252 12.11 -33.52 7.23
N GLU A 253 12.59 -32.52 7.98
CA GLU A 253 13.54 -31.54 7.45
C GLU A 253 14.85 -32.23 7.06
N ARG A 254 15.34 -33.15 7.89
CA ARG A 254 16.54 -33.94 7.56
C ARG A 254 16.33 -34.80 6.32
N LEU A 255 15.22 -35.53 6.24
CA LEU A 255 14.92 -36.38 5.07
C LEU A 255 14.88 -35.56 3.78
N VAL A 256 14.20 -34.41 3.79
CA VAL A 256 14.13 -33.53 2.62
C VAL A 256 15.50 -32.99 2.25
N LEU A 257 16.30 -32.57 3.23
CA LEU A 257 17.67 -32.12 2.99
C LEU A 257 18.55 -33.23 2.40
N GLU A 258 18.47 -34.45 2.93
CA GLU A 258 19.22 -35.60 2.42
C GLU A 258 18.86 -35.89 0.97
N VAL A 259 17.57 -35.95 0.63
CA VAL A 259 17.11 -36.17 -0.75
C VAL A 259 17.55 -35.04 -1.68
N LEU A 260 17.41 -33.78 -1.27
CA LEU A 260 17.84 -32.64 -2.07
C LEU A 260 19.35 -32.62 -2.28
N MET A 261 20.12 -32.89 -1.23
CA MET A 261 21.58 -32.94 -1.33
C MET A 261 22.02 -34.09 -2.23
N GLN A 262 21.37 -35.25 -2.13
CA GLN A 262 21.63 -36.38 -3.01
C GLN A 262 21.29 -36.04 -4.46
N ASP A 263 20.13 -35.43 -4.73
CA ASP A 263 19.73 -34.98 -6.08
C ASP A 263 20.74 -33.96 -6.64
N ILE A 264 21.19 -33.00 -5.83
CA ILE A 264 22.19 -32.00 -6.23
C ILE A 264 23.56 -32.62 -6.50
N ILE A 265 23.95 -33.66 -5.74
CA ILE A 265 25.24 -34.35 -5.91
C ILE A 265 25.20 -35.28 -7.13
N GLU A 266 24.08 -35.96 -7.37
CA GLU A 266 23.90 -36.92 -8.47
C GLU A 266 23.65 -36.23 -9.81
N ARG A 267 23.05 -35.03 -9.80
CA ARG A 267 22.88 -34.21 -11.01
C ARG A 267 24.13 -33.40 -11.27
N SER A 268 24.65 -33.43 -12.49
CA SER A 268 25.76 -32.52 -12.83
C SER A 268 25.29 -31.08 -12.64
N ARG A 269 26.19 -30.23 -12.16
CA ARG A 269 25.94 -28.79 -12.02
C ARG A 269 25.41 -28.18 -13.33
N GLU A 270 25.83 -28.70 -14.48
CA GLU A 270 25.33 -28.24 -15.78
C GLU A 270 23.86 -28.56 -15.99
N THR A 271 23.42 -29.79 -15.70
CA THR A 271 22.02 -30.22 -15.89
C THR A 271 21.06 -29.44 -14.99
N LEU A 272 21.45 -29.18 -13.74
CA LEU A 272 20.65 -28.36 -12.82
C LEU A 272 20.53 -26.91 -13.30
N LEU A 273 21.62 -26.33 -13.81
CA LEU A 273 21.60 -24.97 -14.36
C LEU A 273 20.72 -24.88 -15.61
N GLU A 274 20.77 -25.87 -16.49
CA GLU A 274 19.90 -25.93 -17.67
C GLU A 274 18.43 -26.00 -17.28
N GLU A 275 18.05 -26.85 -16.33
CA GLU A 275 16.66 -26.95 -15.89
C GLU A 275 16.15 -25.71 -15.15
N ILE A 276 17.00 -25.07 -14.34
CA ILE A 276 16.69 -23.78 -13.72
C ILE A 276 16.48 -22.72 -14.80
N ASN A 277 17.38 -22.65 -15.79
CA ASN A 277 17.28 -21.70 -16.89
C ASN A 277 16.01 -21.95 -17.72
N ASP A 278 15.66 -23.21 -17.98
CA ASP A 278 14.43 -23.58 -18.68
C ASP A 278 13.18 -23.22 -17.87
N ALA A 279 13.18 -23.45 -16.56
CA ALA A 279 12.08 -23.04 -15.68
C ALA A 279 11.92 -21.52 -15.65
N ILE A 280 13.03 -20.76 -15.59
CA ILE A 280 13.03 -19.30 -15.68
C ILE A 280 12.50 -18.85 -17.05
N ALA A 281 12.94 -19.48 -18.14
CA ALA A 281 12.50 -19.17 -19.50
C ALA A 281 10.99 -19.39 -19.68
N ARG A 282 10.46 -20.52 -19.18
CA ARG A 282 9.02 -20.79 -19.14
C ARG A 282 8.25 -19.72 -18.38
N LYS A 283 8.68 -19.40 -17.15
CA LYS A 283 8.00 -18.41 -16.31
C LYS A 283 8.06 -17.01 -16.92
N ARG A 284 9.19 -16.65 -17.54
CA ARG A 284 9.34 -15.39 -18.28
C ARG A 284 8.38 -15.33 -19.47
N GLY A 285 8.22 -16.42 -20.21
CA GLY A 285 7.25 -16.51 -21.32
C GLY A 285 5.81 -16.33 -20.85
N GLU A 286 5.41 -16.98 -19.75
CA GLU A 286 4.09 -16.80 -19.14
C GLU A 286 3.84 -15.34 -18.73
N LEU A 287 4.82 -14.72 -18.07
CA LEU A 287 4.72 -13.32 -17.63
C LEU A 287 4.64 -12.36 -18.81
N LEU A 288 5.43 -12.56 -19.87
CA LEU A 288 5.36 -11.75 -21.08
C LEU A 288 3.99 -11.88 -21.75
N SER A 289 3.46 -13.10 -21.87
CA SER A 289 2.13 -13.34 -22.43
C SER A 289 1.03 -12.68 -21.59
N ALA A 290 1.17 -12.69 -20.25
CA ALA A 290 0.24 -12.02 -19.36
C ALA A 290 0.31 -10.49 -19.47
N ILE A 291 1.51 -9.92 -19.68
CA ILE A 291 1.70 -8.49 -19.95
C ILE A 291 1.03 -8.12 -21.27
N GLU A 292 1.27 -8.87 -22.35
CA GLU A 292 0.65 -8.62 -23.65
C GLU A 292 -0.88 -8.64 -23.57
N LEU A 293 -1.45 -9.61 -22.86
CA LEU A 293 -2.90 -9.67 -22.63
C LEU A 293 -3.40 -8.46 -21.82
N ALA A 294 -2.67 -8.06 -20.78
CA ALA A 294 -3.04 -6.91 -19.96
C ALA A 294 -2.98 -5.59 -20.75
N GLU A 295 -1.98 -5.43 -21.62
CA GLU A 295 -1.86 -4.26 -22.51
C GLU A 295 -3.01 -4.21 -23.53
N GLU A 296 -3.42 -5.36 -24.08
CA GLU A 296 -4.56 -5.42 -24.98
C GLU A 296 -5.88 -5.04 -24.29
N GLN A 297 -6.10 -5.57 -23.07
CA GLN A 297 -7.25 -5.19 -22.26
C GLN A 297 -7.26 -3.69 -21.93
N LEU A 298 -6.09 -3.11 -21.67
CA LEU A 298 -5.96 -1.69 -21.43
C LEU A 298 -6.35 -0.87 -22.67
N ARG A 299 -5.84 -1.25 -23.86
CA ARG A 299 -6.21 -0.60 -25.12
C ARG A 299 -7.71 -0.64 -25.38
N GLU A 300 -8.34 -1.80 -25.17
CA GLU A 300 -9.78 -1.96 -25.37
C GLU A 300 -10.59 -1.06 -24.41
N LEU A 301 -10.18 -0.99 -23.14
CA LEU A 301 -10.82 -0.12 -22.15
C LEU A 301 -10.64 1.37 -22.48
N GLU A 302 -9.47 1.77 -22.99
CA GLU A 302 -9.20 3.13 -23.44
C GLU A 302 -10.07 3.52 -24.64
N GLU A 303 -10.23 2.64 -25.63
CA GLU A 303 -11.09 2.87 -26.79
C GLU A 303 -12.58 2.96 -26.39
N ARG A 304 -13.05 2.06 -25.50
CA ARG A 304 -14.41 2.11 -24.94
C ARG A 304 -14.65 3.42 -24.19
N ARG A 305 -13.67 3.87 -23.39
CA ARG A 305 -13.73 5.16 -22.70
C ARG A 305 -13.83 6.30 -23.71
N GLN A 306 -12.98 6.33 -24.74
CA GLN A 306 -12.97 7.39 -25.75
C GLN A 306 -14.30 7.46 -26.51
N THR A 307 -14.83 6.31 -26.94
CA THR A 307 -16.13 6.19 -27.59
C THR A 307 -17.27 6.74 -26.71
N THR A 308 -17.24 6.41 -25.41
CA THR A 308 -18.22 6.91 -24.45
C THR A 308 -18.12 8.43 -24.28
N LEU A 309 -16.91 8.98 -24.21
CA LEU A 309 -16.67 10.43 -24.15
C LEU A 309 -17.15 11.14 -25.42
N ASP A 310 -16.92 10.58 -26.60
CA ASP A 310 -17.37 11.14 -27.87
C ASP A 310 -18.90 11.13 -27.99
N ALA A 311 -19.55 10.06 -27.51
CA ALA A 311 -21.01 9.97 -27.45
C ALA A 311 -21.61 11.07 -26.53
N LEU A 312 -21.04 11.25 -25.33
CA LEU A 312 -21.46 12.30 -24.40
C LEU A 312 -21.23 13.71 -24.98
N THR A 313 -20.07 13.92 -25.63
CA THR A 313 -19.73 15.20 -26.27
C THR A 313 -20.69 15.51 -27.42
N THR A 314 -21.07 14.51 -28.20
CA THR A 314 -22.03 14.64 -29.30
C THR A 314 -23.43 14.97 -28.80
N GLN A 315 -23.89 14.32 -27.71
CA GLN A 315 -25.15 14.69 -27.05
C GLN A 315 -25.14 16.15 -26.60
N TYR A 316 -24.04 16.63 -25.99
CA TYR A 316 -23.95 18.02 -25.52
C TYR A 316 -23.97 19.05 -26.67
N LYS A 317 -23.34 18.72 -27.81
CA LYS A 317 -23.39 19.55 -29.03
C LYS A 317 -24.79 19.60 -29.65
N GLY A 318 -25.58 18.53 -29.53
CA GLY A 318 -26.98 18.47 -29.98
C GLY A 318 -27.94 19.37 -29.20
N VAL A 319 -27.69 19.59 -27.91
CA VAL A 319 -28.54 20.45 -27.05
C VAL A 319 -28.31 21.95 -27.32
N GLY A 320 -27.18 22.34 -27.92
CA GLY A 320 -26.87 23.73 -28.28
C GLY A 320 -27.48 24.24 -29.58
N ALA A 321 -28.05 23.36 -30.41
CA ALA A 321 -28.56 23.70 -31.76
C ALA A 321 -30.10 23.73 -31.82
N HIS A 322 -30.74 24.47 -30.92
CA HIS A 322 -32.12 24.93 -31.14
C HIS A 322 -32.08 26.34 -31.72
N PRO A 323 -32.44 26.55 -33.01
CA PRO A 323 -32.47 27.89 -33.57
C PRO A 323 -33.55 28.70 -32.85
N ARG A 324 -33.14 29.80 -32.20
CA ARG A 324 -34.05 30.82 -31.68
C ARG A 324 -34.94 31.30 -32.83
N ARG A 325 -36.19 30.85 -32.87
CA ARG A 325 -37.23 31.44 -33.73
C ARG A 325 -37.37 32.92 -33.35
N ALA A 326 -36.93 33.79 -34.25
CA ALA A 326 -37.11 35.23 -34.15
C ALA A 326 -38.60 35.56 -34.01
N GLY A 327 -38.94 36.26 -32.93
CA GLY A 327 -40.26 36.84 -32.76
C GLY A 327 -40.52 37.93 -33.80
N ARG A 328 -41.49 37.70 -34.69
CA ARG A 328 -42.18 38.77 -35.41
C ARG A 328 -43.59 38.90 -34.85
N ALA A 329 -43.77 39.89 -33.99
CA ALA A 329 -45.07 40.41 -33.62
C ALA A 329 -45.60 41.30 -34.75
N GLY A 330 -46.88 41.13 -35.08
CA GLY A 330 -47.71 42.18 -35.68
C GLY A 330 -48.20 41.93 -37.10
N ARG A 331 -49.41 41.40 -37.24
CA ARG A 331 -50.64 42.16 -37.59
C ARG A 331 -51.65 41.34 -38.42
N ARG A 332 -52.89 41.40 -37.91
CA ARG A 332 -54.20 41.48 -38.59
C ARG A 332 -54.91 40.21 -39.10
N CYS A 333 -56.13 40.09 -38.57
CA CYS A 333 -57.41 39.87 -39.24
C CYS A 333 -57.80 38.45 -39.72
N ALA A 334 -58.67 37.87 -38.89
CA ALA A 334 -60.03 37.42 -39.23
C ALA A 334 -60.25 36.18 -40.11
N ARG A 335 -61.16 35.36 -39.55
CA ARG A 335 -62.27 34.59 -40.15
C ARG A 335 -62.11 33.08 -40.39
N ARG A 336 -63.18 32.41 -39.90
CA ARG A 336 -63.80 31.12 -40.27
C ARG A 336 -63.15 29.85 -39.71
N LEU A 337 -63.81 29.18 -38.74
CA LEU A 337 -64.91 28.19 -38.89
C LEU A 337 -64.49 26.92 -39.63
N ARG A 338 -64.24 25.82 -38.90
CA ARG A 338 -65.06 24.57 -38.89
C ARG A 338 -64.31 23.36 -38.27
N ARG A 339 -64.98 22.75 -37.28
CA ARG A 339 -65.28 21.30 -37.04
C ARG A 339 -64.21 20.20 -37.24
N GLY A 340 -64.15 19.31 -36.25
CA GLY A 340 -63.90 17.85 -36.38
C GLY A 340 -62.89 17.34 -35.35
N ARG A 341 -63.30 16.76 -34.21
CA ARG A 341 -63.68 15.35 -33.93
C ARG A 341 -62.50 14.34 -33.93
N GLY A 342 -62.31 13.70 -32.77
CA GLY A 342 -61.77 12.34 -32.58
C GLY A 342 -60.25 12.24 -32.60
N ALA A 343 -59.59 11.36 -31.88
CA ALA A 343 -59.98 10.37 -30.89
C ALA A 343 -58.70 9.98 -30.14
N ASP A 344 -58.80 9.72 -28.83
CA ASP A 344 -57.88 8.82 -28.11
C ASP A 344 -57.97 7.41 -28.73
N PRO A 345 -56.92 6.56 -28.70
CA PRO A 345 -56.72 5.76 -27.49
C PRO A 345 -55.30 5.26 -27.14
N GLN A 346 -55.10 5.11 -25.82
CA GLN A 346 -54.57 3.95 -25.08
C GLN A 346 -53.27 3.25 -25.51
N VAL A 347 -52.27 3.41 -24.62
CA VAL A 347 -51.51 2.39 -23.87
C VAL A 347 -51.88 0.90 -24.15
N PRO A 348 -50.88 0.00 -24.17
CA PRO A 348 -50.84 -0.98 -23.08
C PRO A 348 -49.46 -1.10 -22.43
N ALA A 349 -49.51 -1.23 -21.10
CA ALA A 349 -48.44 -1.71 -20.26
C ALA A 349 -48.25 -3.22 -20.48
N GLY A 350 -47.01 -3.68 -20.34
CA GLY A 350 -46.66 -5.10 -20.29
C GLY A 350 -45.62 -5.32 -19.20
N ASP A 351 -46.10 -5.76 -18.05
CA ASP A 351 -45.33 -6.44 -17.01
C ASP A 351 -44.58 -7.65 -17.60
N ARG A 352 -43.41 -7.96 -17.02
CA ARG A 352 -43.07 -9.33 -16.61
C ARG A 352 -41.89 -9.37 -15.66
N ASP A 353 -42.21 -9.96 -14.52
CA ASP A 353 -41.35 -10.40 -13.44
C ASP A 353 -40.26 -11.41 -13.84
N ALA A 354 -39.26 -11.44 -12.95
CA ALA A 354 -38.56 -12.59 -12.37
C ALA A 354 -37.78 -13.57 -13.27
N GLY A 355 -36.48 -13.61 -12.95
CA GLY A 355 -35.56 -14.74 -13.10
C GLY A 355 -34.40 -14.54 -12.13
#